data_AF-A0AAV5IUU8-F1
#
_entry.id   AF-A0AAV5IUU8-F1
#
_cell.length_a   1.000
_cell.length_b   1.000
_cell.length_c   1.000
_cell.angle_alpha   90.00
_cell.angle_beta   90.00
_cell.angle_gamma   90.00
#
_symmetry.space_group_name_H-M   'P 1'
#
loop_
_entity.id
_entity.type
_entity.pdbx_description
1 polymer ?
#
loop_
_entity_poly.entity_id
_entity_poly.type
_entity_poly.pdbx_seq_one_letter_code
_entity_poly.pdbx_strand_id
1 'polypeptide(L)'
;MEEKIDFAFRLYDLRQTGFIEWEEVKQMVAAVLMEFEIELSDDLLDAIVDKTFADVDADGDRRINKEEWKAFVVRNPSVLKNMTLPHLMQ
;
A
#
# COMPACT_ATOMS: atom_id res chain seq x y z
N MET A 1 13.09 12.19 2.71
CA MET A 1 12.09 11.67 1.75
C MET A 1 12.30 10.18 1.55
N GLU A 2 13.52 9.76 1.25
CA GLU A 2 13.91 8.35 1.17
C GLU A 2 13.60 7.56 2.45
N GLU A 3 13.96 8.09 3.63
CA GLU A 3 13.60 7.47 4.91
C GLU A 3 12.09 7.28 5.11
N LYS A 4 11.26 8.19 4.59
CA LYS A 4 9.79 8.07 4.66
C LYS A 4 9.27 7.00 3.70
N ILE A 5 9.87 6.91 2.51
CA ILE A 5 9.56 5.87 1.52
C ILE A 5 9.90 4.50 2.12
N ASP A 6 11.08 4.36 2.70
CA ASP A 6 11.54 3.12 3.33
C ASP A 6 10.71 2.75 4.56
N PHE A 7 10.37 3.73 5.40
CA PHE A 7 9.52 3.49 6.56
C PHE A 7 8.12 3.03 6.14
N ALA A 8 7.50 3.70 5.17
CA ALA A 8 6.19 3.33 4.67
C ALA A 8 6.21 1.95 4.00
N PHE A 9 7.27 1.63 3.26
CA PHE A 9 7.44 0.29 2.67
C PHE A 9 7.41 -0.79 3.75
N ARG A 10 8.22 -0.63 4.81
CA ARG A 10 8.24 -1.57 5.94
C ARG A 10 6.94 -1.63 6.72
N LEU A 11 6.17 -0.54 6.74
CA LEU A 11 4.87 -0.49 7.40
C LEU A 11 3.82 -1.30 6.62
N TYR A 12 3.91 -1.31 5.29
CA TYR A 12 2.97 -1.99 4.41
C TYR A 12 3.35 -3.44 4.10
N ASP A 13 4.64 -3.81 4.20
CA ASP A 13 5.12 -5.20 4.23
C ASP A 13 4.84 -5.83 5.61
N LEU A 14 3.57 -6.15 5.86
CA LEU A 14 3.06 -6.64 7.14
C LEU A 14 3.72 -7.96 7.57
N ARG A 15 4.04 -8.82 6.61
CA ARG A 15 4.67 -10.13 6.83
C ARG A 15 6.20 -10.07 6.82
N GLN A 16 6.80 -8.91 6.54
CA GLN A 16 8.25 -8.69 6.49
C GLN A 16 8.96 -9.61 5.49
N THR A 17 8.33 -9.80 4.33
CA THR A 17 8.84 -10.64 3.23
C THR A 17 9.88 -9.92 2.38
N GLY A 18 9.99 -8.60 2.52
CA GLY A 18 10.75 -7.73 1.64
C GLY A 18 9.94 -7.23 0.44
N PHE A 19 8.64 -7.52 0.39
CA PHE A 19 7.71 -7.12 -0.66
C PHE A 19 6.37 -6.71 -0.05
N ILE A 20 5.63 -5.82 -0.72
CA ILE A 20 4.22 -5.59 -0.40
C ILE A 20 3.39 -6.52 -1.29
N GLU A 21 2.82 -7.55 -0.69
CA GLU A 21 2.09 -8.60 -1.41
C GLU A 21 0.60 -8.23 -1.58
N TRP A 22 -0.04 -8.82 -2.60
CA TRP A 22 -1.44 -8.54 -2.95
C TRP A 22 -2.40 -8.69 -1.76
N GLU A 23 -2.22 -9.72 -0.96
CA GLU A 23 -3.06 -10.01 0.22
C GLU A 23 -2.88 -8.94 1.30
N GLU A 24 -1.70 -8.33 1.43
CA GLU A 24 -1.45 -7.26 2.38
C GLU A 24 -2.19 -6.00 1.96
N VAL A 25 -2.14 -5.67 0.66
CA VAL A 25 -2.92 -4.54 0.11
C VAL A 25 -4.40 -4.76 0.30
N LYS A 26 -4.91 -5.96 0.00
CA LYS A 26 -6.32 -6.32 0.23
C LYS A 26 -6.72 -6.15 1.69
N GLN A 27 -5.91 -6.66 2.63
CA GLN A 27 -6.16 -6.54 4.06
C GLN A 27 -6.17 -5.08 4.52
N MET A 28 -5.23 -4.26 4.04
CA MET A 28 -5.17 -2.84 4.39
C MET A 28 -6.38 -2.07 3.87
N VAL A 29 -6.78 -2.29 2.61
CA VAL A 29 -7.96 -1.63 2.03
C VAL A 29 -9.24 -2.05 2.77
N ALA A 30 -9.39 -3.35 3.09
CA ALA A 30 -10.52 -3.84 3.87
C ALA A 30 -10.59 -3.20 5.26
N ALA A 31 -9.45 -3.08 5.96
CA ALA A 31 -9.40 -2.45 7.28
C ALA A 31 -9.82 -0.97 7.24
N VAL A 32 -9.36 -0.23 6.22
CA VAL A 32 -9.73 1.17 6.02
C VAL A 32 -11.23 1.31 5.75
N LEU A 33 -11.79 0.48 4.87
CA LEU A 33 -13.22 0.51 4.56
C LEU A 33 -14.09 0.20 5.78
N MET A 34 -13.64 -0.75 6.60
CA MET A 34 -14.29 -1.10 7.87
C MET A 34 -14.30 0.08 8.85
N GLU A 35 -13.20 0.84 8.96
CA GLU A 35 -13.12 2.05 9.79
C GLU A 35 -14.12 3.14 9.34
N PHE A 36 -14.39 3.22 8.04
CA PHE A 36 -15.36 4.15 7.45
C PHE A 36 -16.79 3.61 7.34
N GLU A 37 -17.07 2.40 7.87
CA GLU A 37 -18.37 1.71 7.77
C GLU A 37 -18.85 1.55 6.30
N ILE A 38 -17.91 1.38 5.36
CA ILE A 38 -18.20 1.16 3.94
C ILE A 38 -18.16 -0.35 3.64
N GLU A 39 -19.30 -0.91 3.23
CA GLU A 39 -19.37 -2.29 2.74
C GLU A 39 -19.10 -2.35 1.23
N LEU A 40 -18.11 -3.15 0.83
CA LEU A 40 -17.88 -3.54 -0.56
C LEU A 40 -17.95 -5.06 -0.67
N SER A 41 -18.40 -5.57 -1.82
CA SER A 41 -18.27 -7.00 -2.11
C SER A 41 -16.80 -7.37 -2.29
N ASP A 42 -16.46 -8.64 -2.01
CA ASP A 42 -15.12 -9.17 -2.23
C ASP A 42 -14.65 -8.95 -3.67
N ASP A 43 -15.52 -9.14 -4.67
CA ASP A 43 -15.20 -8.91 -6.08
C ASP A 43 -14.80 -7.45 -6.38
N LEU A 44 -15.44 -6.48 -5.71
CA LEU A 44 -15.15 -5.07 -5.91
C LEU A 44 -13.86 -4.67 -5.17
N LEU A 45 -13.63 -5.25 -4.00
CA LEU A 45 -12.36 -5.12 -3.28
C LEU A 45 -11.22 -5.66 -4.15
N ASP A 46 -11.38 -6.85 -4.73
CA ASP A 46 -10.38 -7.46 -5.61
C ASP A 46 -10.12 -6.60 -6.84
N ALA A 47 -11.16 -6.05 -7.47
CA ALA A 47 -11.01 -5.13 -8.59
C ALA A 47 -10.23 -3.84 -8.23
N ILE A 48 -10.41 -3.31 -7.01
CA ILE A 48 -9.65 -2.14 -6.52
C ILE A 48 -8.17 -2.51 -6.32
N VAL A 49 -7.90 -3.66 -5.71
CA VAL A 49 -6.54 -4.14 -5.49
C VAL A 49 -5.85 -4.41 -6.83
N ASP A 50 -6.51 -5.13 -7.74
CA ASP A 50 -5.98 -5.44 -9.07
C ASP A 50 -5.65 -4.17 -9.87
N LYS A 51 -6.51 -3.16 -9.81
CA LYS A 51 -6.22 -1.85 -10.44
C LYS A 51 -5.00 -1.18 -9.82
N THR A 52 -4.83 -1.28 -8.50
CA THR A 52 -3.65 -0.74 -7.81
C THR A 52 -2.38 -1.44 -8.28
N PHE A 53 -2.40 -2.77 -8.40
CA PHE A 53 -1.27 -3.54 -8.91
C PHE A 53 -0.96 -3.21 -10.37
N ALA A 54 -1.98 -3.09 -11.23
CA ALA A 54 -1.78 -2.71 -12.62
C ALA A 54 -1.06 -1.36 -12.81
N ASP A 55 -1.16 -0.45 -11.84
CA ASP A 55 -0.51 0.86 -11.86
C ASP A 55 0.91 0.85 -11.26
N VAL A 56 1.27 -0.15 -10.46
CA VAL A 56 2.48 -0.17 -9.61
C VAL A 56 3.42 -1.34 -9.89
N ASP A 57 2.88 -2.55 -10.01
CA ASP A 57 3.59 -3.80 -10.30
C ASP A 57 3.99 -3.83 -11.77
N ALA A 58 5.23 -3.42 -12.05
CA ALA A 58 5.73 -3.20 -13.39
C ALA A 58 6.21 -4.50 -14.04
N ASP A 59 6.62 -5.48 -13.24
CA ASP A 59 7.09 -6.78 -13.72
C ASP A 59 6.01 -7.88 -13.71
N GLY A 60 4.87 -7.62 -13.07
CA GLY A 60 3.68 -8.46 -13.08
C GLY A 60 3.79 -9.70 -12.19
N ASP A 61 4.66 -9.67 -11.18
CA ASP A 61 4.89 -10.79 -10.27
C ASP A 61 3.91 -10.84 -9.08
N ARG A 62 2.92 -9.92 -9.05
CA ARG A 62 1.86 -9.77 -8.04
C ARG A 62 2.38 -9.40 -6.65
N ARG A 63 3.54 -8.76 -6.57
CA ARG A 63 4.07 -8.16 -5.35
C ARG A 63 4.79 -6.88 -5.73
N ILE A 64 4.93 -5.95 -4.79
CA ILE A 64 5.55 -4.66 -5.05
C ILE A 64 6.91 -4.65 -4.36
N ASN A 65 7.97 -4.55 -5.15
CA ASN A 65 9.33 -4.41 -4.64
C ASN A 65 9.65 -2.95 -4.26
N LYS A 66 10.83 -2.71 -3.68
CA LYS A 66 11.21 -1.37 -3.21
C LYS A 66 11.34 -0.36 -4.33
N GLU A 67 11.85 -0.78 -5.49
CA GLU A 67 12.05 0.05 -6.66
C GLU A 67 10.71 0.53 -7.24
N GLU A 68 9.74 -0.37 -7.37
CA GLU A 68 8.36 -0.10 -7.81
C GLU A 68 7.64 0.81 -6.82
N TRP A 69 7.74 0.51 -5.53
CA TRP A 69 7.20 1.36 -4.47
C TRP A 69 7.76 2.79 -4.54
N LYS A 70 9.09 2.92 -4.67
CA LYS A 70 9.76 4.22 -4.77
C LYS A 70 9.30 4.97 -6.02
N ALA A 71 9.21 4.31 -7.16
CA ALA A 71 8.73 4.91 -8.40
C ALA A 71 7.28 5.39 -8.27
N PHE A 72 6.41 4.59 -7.66
CA PHE A 72 5.01 4.94 -7.41
C PHE A 72 4.86 6.15 -6.49
N VAL A 73 5.57 6.16 -5.36
CA VAL A 73 5.49 7.24 -4.36
C VAL A 73 6.05 8.56 -4.90
N VAL A 74 7.12 8.52 -5.72
CA VAL A 74 7.66 9.73 -6.36
C VAL A 74 6.63 10.34 -7.33
N ARG A 75 5.88 9.51 -8.05
CA ARG A 75 4.80 9.97 -8.94
C ARG A 75 3.55 10.41 -8.17
N ASN A 76 3.31 9.83 -6.99
CA ASN A 76 2.14 10.08 -6.16
C ASN A 76 2.53 10.43 -4.70
N PRO A 77 3.15 11.59 -4.43
CA PRO A 77 3.63 11.93 -3.09
C PRO A 77 2.53 11.98 -2.01
N SER A 78 1.26 12.11 -2.43
CA SER A 78 0.10 12.08 -1.53
C SER A 78 -0.04 10.80 -0.74
N VAL A 79 0.49 9.68 -1.24
CA VAL A 79 0.48 8.37 -0.57
C VAL A 79 1.18 8.45 0.80
N LEU A 80 2.18 9.34 0.94
CA LEU A 80 2.90 9.54 2.20
C LEU A 80 2.26 10.59 3.12
N LYS A 81 1.12 11.21 2.76
CA LYS A 81 0.51 12.27 3.59
C LYS A 81 0.13 11.78 5.00
N ASN A 82 -0.31 10.53 5.10
CA ASN A 82 -0.67 9.93 6.38
C ASN A 82 0.57 9.44 7.18
N MET A 83 1.75 9.37 6.54
CA MET A 83 3.04 9.07 7.19
C MET A 83 3.67 10.28 7.88
N THR A 84 2.93 11.40 7.96
CA THR A 84 3.33 12.58 8.74
C THR A 84 2.47 12.80 9.99
N LEU A 85 1.77 11.76 10.47
CA LEU A 85 1.04 11.82 11.73
C LEU A 85 1.94 12.32 12.88
N PRO A 86 1.61 13.45 13.54
CA PRO A 86 2.30 13.90 14.76
C PRO A 86 2.20 12.88 15.91
N HIS A 87 1.31 11.90 15.79
CA HIS A 87 0.95 10.91 16.80
C HIS A 87 1.74 9.60 16.75
N LEU A 88 2.62 9.41 15.76
CA LEU A 88 3.52 8.25 15.71
C LEU A 88 4.84 8.47 16.49
N MET A 89 5.01 9.64 17.12
CA MET A 89 6.15 9.98 17.99
C MET A 89 5.76 10.03 19.48
N GLN A 90 4.85 9.17 19.94
CA GLN A 90 4.60 8.99 21.38
C GLN A 90 5.06 7.62 21.86
#